data_AF-A0A368FRU0-F1
#
_entry.id   AF-A0A368FRU0-F1
#
_cell.length_a   1.000
_cell.length_b   1.000
_cell.length_c   1.000
_cell.angle_alpha   90.00
_cell.angle_beta   90.00
_cell.angle_gamma   90.00
#
_symmetry.space_group_name_H-M   'P 1'
#
loop_
_entity.id
_entity.type
_entity.pdbx_description
1 polymer ?
#
loop_
_entity_poly.entity_id
_entity_poly.type
_entity_poly.pdbx_seq_one_letter_code
_entity_poly.pdbx_strand_id
1 'polypeptide(L)'
;MTTCLAIILYELTSAEHIPTSKLPAVTDFNGVVLSAGSILYALEGQAMVLPLENKMKHPKDMGGLTGVLVTGVSLVTLIYAGTGFYGYITYGDAVEASITLNLSNSP
;
A
#
# COMPACT_ATOMS: atom_id res chain seq x y z
N MET A 1 -15.30 2.77 1.88
CA MET A 1 -13.95 2.25 1.54
C MET A 1 -13.15 3.26 0.75
N THR A 2 -13.63 3.71 -0.42
CA THR A 2 -12.97 4.75 -1.23
C THR A 2 -12.80 6.09 -0.49
N THR A 3 -13.82 6.52 0.28
CA THR A 3 -13.77 7.73 1.10
C THR A 3 -12.71 7.65 2.21
N CYS A 4 -12.62 6.52 2.93
CA CYS A 4 -11.60 6.30 3.96
C CYS A 4 -10.18 6.33 3.37
N LEU A 5 -9.97 5.68 2.22
CA LEU A 5 -8.67 5.71 1.54
C LEU A 5 -8.28 7.14 1.15
N ALA A 6 -9.23 7.92 0.64
CA ALA A 6 -8.99 9.33 0.30
C ALA A 6 -8.61 10.17 1.53
N ILE A 7 -9.30 9.97 2.67
CA ILE A 7 -8.99 10.67 3.93
C ILE A 7 -7.59 10.30 4.42
N ILE A 8 -7.25 9.01 4.47
CA ILE A 8 -5.93 8.55 4.94
C ILE A 8 -4.81 9.14 4.08
N LEU A 9 -4.96 9.08 2.75
CA LEU A 9 -3.96 9.64 1.84
C LEU A 9 -3.85 11.16 2.00
N TYR A 10 -4.98 11.86 2.16
CA TYR A 10 -4.98 13.30 2.37
C TYR A 10 -4.24 13.70 3.64
N GLU A 11 -4.54 13.06 4.78
CA GLU A 11 -3.88 13.30 6.06
C GLU A 11 -2.38 13.03 5.98
N LEU A 12 -1.97 11.90 5.39
CA LEU A 12 -0.56 11.53 5.26
C LEU A 12 0.22 12.49 4.36
N THR A 13 -0.40 13.01 3.30
CA THR A 13 0.24 14.01 2.42
C THR A 13 0.27 15.42 3.02
N SER A 14 -0.65 15.74 3.93
CA SER A 14 -0.75 17.07 4.56
C SER A 14 0.03 17.17 5.87
N ALA A 15 0.39 16.04 6.48
CA ALA A 15 1.19 15.99 7.69
C ALA A 15 2.61 16.54 7.49
N GLU A 16 3.23 17.03 8.57
CA GLU A 16 4.62 17.48 8.54
C GLU A 16 5.57 16.27 8.33
N HIS A 17 6.43 16.35 7.31
CA HIS A 17 7.34 15.26 6.95
C HIS A 17 8.74 15.48 7.52
N ILE A 18 9.33 14.41 8.05
CA ILE A 18 10.73 14.39 8.45
C ILE A 18 11.58 14.36 7.17
N PRO A 19 12.67 15.16 7.08
CA PRO A 19 13.57 15.12 5.93
C PRO A 19 14.08 13.70 5.69
N THR A 20 13.93 13.20 4.46
CA THR A 20 14.31 11.82 4.08
C THR A 20 15.78 11.49 4.35
N SER A 21 16.66 12.50 4.33
CA SER A 21 18.08 12.35 4.67
C SER A 21 18.33 11.94 6.14
N LYS A 22 17.35 12.12 7.03
CA LYS A 22 17.45 11.76 8.45
C LYS A 22 16.89 10.37 8.76
N LEU A 23 16.24 9.72 7.80
CA LEU A 23 15.59 8.43 7.98
C LEU A 23 16.44 7.31 7.34
N PRO A 24 16.65 6.18 8.03
CA PRO A 24 17.36 5.06 7.45
C PRO A 24 16.55 4.44 6.30
N ALA A 25 17.13 4.37 5.11
CA ALA A 25 16.45 3.78 3.94
C ALA A 25 16.24 2.28 4.07
N VAL A 26 17.08 1.60 4.86
CA VAL A 26 17.03 0.17 5.10
C VAL A 26 17.25 -0.06 6.59
N THR A 27 16.44 -0.97 7.15
CA THR A 27 16.59 -1.47 8.51
C THR A 27 17.64 -2.61 8.55
N ASP A 28 17.47 -3.63 9.38
CA ASP A 28 18.29 -4.84 9.45
C ASP A 28 17.72 -6.03 8.64
N PHE A 29 18.46 -7.15 8.57
CA PHE A 29 18.04 -8.33 7.82
C PHE A 29 16.70 -8.90 8.29
N ASN A 30 16.41 -8.90 9.59
CA ASN A 30 15.14 -9.37 10.11
C ASN A 30 14.01 -8.44 9.67
N GLY A 31 14.20 -7.12 9.76
CA GLY A 31 13.22 -6.14 9.32
C GLY A 31 12.96 -6.17 7.80
N VAL A 32 13.99 -6.47 6.98
CA VAL A 32 13.81 -6.69 5.53
C VAL A 32 12.97 -7.94 5.27
N VAL A 33 13.23 -9.04 5.98
CA VAL A 33 12.43 -10.27 5.83
C VAL A 33 10.99 -10.07 6.29
N LEU A 34 10.79 -9.37 7.41
CA LEU A 34 9.45 -9.06 7.94
C LEU A 34 8.66 -8.18 6.97
N SER A 35 9.27 -7.12 6.43
CA SER A 35 8.63 -6.23 5.46
C SER A 35 8.28 -6.97 4.16
N ALA A 36 9.15 -7.87 3.68
CA ALA A 36 8.85 -8.72 2.53
C ALA A 36 7.62 -9.60 2.78
N GLY A 37 7.50 -10.20 3.97
CA GLY A 37 6.31 -10.96 4.37
C GLY A 37 5.04 -10.12 4.36
N SER A 38 5.09 -8.90 4.91
CA SER A 38 3.96 -7.96 4.89
C SER A 38 3.57 -7.53 3.47
N ILE A 39 4.55 -7.27 2.58
CA ILE A 39 4.30 -6.91 1.18
C ILE A 39 3.65 -8.08 0.42
N LEU A 40 4.16 -9.29 0.60
CA LEU A 40 3.59 -10.49 -0.02
C LEU A 40 2.15 -10.72 0.44
N TYR A 41 1.89 -10.58 1.74
CA TYR A 41 0.54 -10.68 2.29
C TYR A 41 -0.39 -9.59 1.76
N ALA A 42 0.10 -8.36 1.60
CA ALA A 42 -0.70 -7.25 1.04
C ALA A 42 -1.09 -7.49 -0.43
N LEU A 43 -0.29 -8.25 -1.18
CA LEU A 43 -0.53 -8.56 -2.59
C LEU A 43 -1.24 -9.91 -2.81
N GLU A 44 -1.79 -10.52 -1.76
CA GLU A 44 -2.63 -11.73 -1.82
C GLU A 44 -3.95 -11.45 -2.56
N GLY A 45 -3.90 -11.51 -3.89
CA GLY A 45 -5.06 -11.44 -4.78
C GLY A 45 -5.13 -12.54 -5.83
N GLN A 46 -4.09 -13.39 -5.92
CA GLN A 46 -3.94 -14.35 -7.02
C GLN A 46 -5.04 -15.41 -7.04
N ALA A 47 -5.59 -15.80 -5.87
CA ALA A 47 -6.70 -16.74 -5.78
C ALA A 47 -7.99 -16.22 -6.45
N MET A 48 -8.11 -14.89 -6.62
CA MET A 48 -9.28 -14.26 -7.22
C MET A 48 -9.22 -14.19 -8.75
N VAL A 49 -8.09 -14.55 -9.37
CA VAL A 49 -7.88 -14.44 -10.82
C VAL A 49 -8.89 -15.29 -11.59
N LEU A 50 -8.98 -16.59 -11.30
CA LEU A 50 -9.88 -17.49 -12.03
C LEU A 50 -11.38 -17.18 -11.82
N PRO A 51 -11.85 -16.93 -10.59
CA PRO A 51 -13.23 -16.51 -10.38
C PRO A 51 -13.57 -15.17 -11.05
N LEU A 52 -12.63 -14.24 -11.11
CA LEU A 52 -12.83 -12.94 -11.76
C LEU A 52 -12.93 -13.12 -13.28
N GLU A 53 -12.00 -13.87 -13.87
CA GLU A 53 -12.00 -14.19 -15.31
C GLU A 53 -13.32 -14.85 -15.73
N ASN A 54 -13.82 -15.83 -14.95
CA ASN A 54 -15.08 -16.51 -15.22
C ASN A 54 -16.33 -15.61 -15.13
N LYS A 55 -16.23 -14.45 -14.47
CA LYS A 55 -17.32 -13.46 -14.36
C LYS A 55 -17.19 -12.30 -15.35
N MET A 56 -16.11 -12.23 -16.12
CA MET A 56 -15.91 -11.17 -17.11
C MET A 56 -16.77 -11.39 -18.35
N LYS A 57 -17.34 -10.30 -18.88
CA LYS A 57 -18.01 -10.31 -20.19
C LYS A 57 -17.07 -10.69 -21.33
N HIS A 58 -15.78 -10.36 -21.18
CA HIS A 58 -14.71 -10.65 -22.13
C HIS A 58 -13.48 -11.22 -21.39
N PRO A 59 -13.43 -12.53 -21.11
CA PRO A 59 -12.35 -13.15 -20.32
C PRO A 59 -10.93 -12.95 -20.89
N LYS A 60 -10.82 -12.86 -22.22
CA LYS A 60 -9.55 -12.57 -22.93
C LYS A 60 -8.89 -11.24 -22.53
N ASP A 61 -9.67 -10.29 -21.98
CA ASP A 61 -9.18 -8.99 -21.54
C ASP A 61 -8.66 -9.01 -20.09
N MET A 62 -8.67 -10.18 -19.43
CA MET A 62 -8.14 -10.38 -18.08
C MET A 62 -6.61 -10.16 -18.05
N GLY A 63 -5.90 -10.66 -19.06
CA GLY A 63 -4.44 -10.55 -19.21
C GLY A 63 -3.97 -9.42 -20.13
N GLY A 64 -2.65 -9.32 -20.32
CA GLY A 64 -2.00 -8.28 -21.13
C GLY A 64 -1.56 -7.05 -20.32
N LEU A 65 -0.75 -6.17 -20.93
CA LEU A 65 -0.15 -5.01 -20.25
C LEU A 65 -1.18 -4.01 -19.71
N THR A 66 -2.33 -3.89 -20.38
CA THR A 66 -3.47 -3.06 -19.96
C THR A 66 -4.66 -3.93 -19.55
N GLY A 67 -4.44 -5.21 -19.27
CA GLY A 67 -5.49 -6.14 -18.83
C GLY A 67 -6.03 -5.77 -17.45
N VAL A 68 -7.21 -6.30 -17.13
CA VAL A 68 -7.87 -6.04 -15.84
C VAL A 68 -6.99 -6.42 -14.66
N LEU A 69 -6.22 -7.51 -14.77
CA LEU A 69 -5.34 -7.96 -13.69
C LEU A 69 -4.18 -6.99 -13.45
N VAL A 70 -3.42 -6.65 -14.50
CA VAL A 70 -2.25 -5.78 -14.37
C VAL A 70 -2.65 -4.38 -13.91
N THR A 71 -3.73 -3.84 -14.45
CA THR A 71 -4.24 -2.51 -14.06
C THR A 71 -4.72 -2.48 -12.62
N GLY A 72 -5.46 -3.50 -12.17
CA GLY A 72 -5.92 -3.62 -10.78
C GLY A 72 -4.77 -3.75 -9.78
N VAL A 73 -3.82 -4.65 -10.04
CA VAL A 73 -2.64 -4.83 -9.18
C VAL A 73 -1.77 -3.58 -9.16
N SER A 74 -1.57 -2.92 -10.30
CA SER A 74 -0.80 -1.67 -10.38
C SER A 74 -1.43 -0.55 -9.55
N LEU A 75 -2.76 -0.38 -9.63
CA LEU A 75 -3.47 0.63 -8.84
C LEU A 75 -3.32 0.40 -7.33
N VAL A 76 -3.52 -0.84 -6.86
CA VAL A 76 -3.37 -1.18 -5.44
C VAL A 76 -1.93 -1.00 -4.98
N THR A 77 -0.96 -1.39 -5.82
CA THR A 77 0.47 -1.21 -5.53
C THR A 77 0.82 0.26 -5.34
N LEU A 78 0.30 1.16 -6.17
CA LEU A 78 0.54 2.60 -6.04
C LEU A 78 -0.04 3.16 -4.74
N ILE A 79 -1.25 2.74 -4.35
CA ILE A 79 -1.89 3.17 -3.10
C ILE A 79 -1.08 2.69 -1.89
N TYR A 80 -0.62 1.44 -1.90
CA TYR A 80 0.21 0.88 -0.83
C TYR A 80 1.59 1.52 -0.75
N ALA A 81 2.26 1.72 -1.89
CA ALA A 81 3.55 2.39 -1.94
C ALA A 81 3.43 3.83 -1.42
N GLY A 82 2.41 4.58 -1.85
CA GLY A 82 2.14 5.93 -1.36
C GLY A 82 1.89 5.95 0.14
N THR A 83 0.95 5.14 0.63
CA THR A 83 0.60 5.08 2.05
C THR A 83 1.79 4.68 2.92
N GLY A 84 2.58 3.68 2.49
CA GLY A 84 3.77 3.23 3.20
C GLY A 84 4.88 4.28 3.20
N PHE A 85 5.12 4.93 2.07
CA PHE A 85 6.13 5.98 1.95
C PHE A 85 5.78 7.20 2.81
N TYR A 86 4.59 7.78 2.63
CA TYR A 86 4.15 8.94 3.41
C TYR A 86 4.03 8.60 4.90
N GLY A 87 3.54 7.42 5.25
CA GLY A 87 3.51 6.96 6.65
C GLY A 87 4.90 6.90 7.27
N TYR A 88 5.89 6.37 6.55
CA TYR A 88 7.26 6.26 7.06
C TYR A 88 7.95 7.62 7.22
N ILE A 89 7.77 8.55 6.27
CA ILE A 89 8.40 9.88 6.39
C ILE A 89 7.72 10.77 7.43
N THR A 90 6.44 10.53 7.73
CA THR A 90 5.70 11.28 8.77
C THR A 90 6.03 10.76 10.17
N TYR A 91 6.01 9.44 10.38
CA TYR A 91 6.11 8.86 11.72
C TYR A 91 7.49 8.23 12.02
N GLY A 92 8.31 7.94 11.02
CA GLY A 92 9.60 7.29 11.18
C GLY A 92 9.48 5.96 11.94
N ASP A 93 10.33 5.79 12.97
CA ASP A 93 10.34 4.61 13.83
C ASP A 93 9.14 4.55 14.81
N ALA A 94 8.37 5.63 14.95
CA ALA A 94 7.18 5.66 15.77
C ALA A 94 5.94 5.08 15.06
N VAL A 95 6.08 4.63 13.81
CA VAL A 95 4.97 4.05 13.05
C VAL A 95 4.43 2.79 13.75
N GLU A 96 3.17 2.86 14.17
CA GLU A 96 2.48 1.70 14.73
C GLU A 96 2.10 0.66 13.66
N ALA A 97 1.71 -0.54 14.12
CA ALA A 97 1.37 -1.69 13.27
C ALA A 97 0.25 -1.43 12.23
N SER A 98 -0.61 -0.42 12.48
CA SER A 98 -1.52 0.11 11.48
C SER A 98 -1.37 1.63 11.40
N ILE A 99 -1.33 2.15 10.18
CA ILE A 99 -1.22 3.60 9.96
C ILE A 99 -2.41 4.37 10.55
N THR A 100 -3.58 3.74 10.64
CA THR A 100 -4.78 4.37 11.20
C THR A 100 -4.68 4.62 12.70
N LEU A 101 -3.82 3.90 13.41
CA LEU A 101 -3.60 4.14 14.83
C LEU A 101 -2.76 5.41 15.04
N ASN A 102 -1.78 5.64 14.16
CA ASN A 102 -0.97 6.86 14.12
C ASN A 102 -1.79 8.12 13.77
N LEU A 103 -2.93 7.97 13.08
CA LEU A 103 -3.81 9.08 12.71
C LEU A 103 -4.64 9.65 13.90
N SER A 104 -4.55 9.08 15.11
CA SER A 104 -5.38 9.47 16.25
C SER A 104 -4.66 10.34 17.29
N ASN A 105 -5.33 11.45 17.65
CA ASN A 105 -5.07 12.46 18.69
C ASN A 105 -4.25 13.71 18.36
N SER A 106 -4.49 14.33 17.20
CA SER A 106 -4.48 15.81 17.16
C SER A 106 -5.92 16.30 17.39
N PRO A 107 -6.17 17.24 18.34
CA PRO A 107 -7.51 17.74 18.66
C PRO A 107 -8.19 18.47 17.50
#